data_AF-A0A511UYF5-F1
#
_entry.id   AF-A0A511UYF5-F1
#
_cell.length_a   1.000
_cell.length_b   1.000
_cell.length_c   1.000
_cell.angle_alpha   90.00
_cell.angle_beta   90.00
_cell.angle_gamma   90.00
#
_symmetry.space_group_name_H-M   'P 1'
#
loop_
_entity.id
_entity.type
_entity.pdbx_description
1 polymer ?
#
loop_
_entity_poly.entity_id
_entity_poly.type
_entity_poly.pdbx_seq_one_letter_code
_entity_poly.pdbx_strand_id
1 'polypeptide(L)' 'MSQNLVEKIEYYRSMMMNLTTNHSFTSNAVIQASQKLDEYLNQLQKSKLKY' A
#
# COMPACT_ATOMS: atom_id res chain seq x y z
N MET A 1 -7.50 4.26 15.71
CA MET A 1 -6.54 3.33 15.06
C MET A 1 -6.67 3.30 13.54
N SER A 2 -7.86 3.46 12.95
CA SER A 2 -8.09 3.40 11.50
C SER A 2 -7.45 4.53 10.68
N GLN A 3 -7.39 5.76 11.21
CA GLN A 3 -6.96 6.93 10.45
C GLN A 3 -5.49 6.86 9.99
N ASN A 4 -4.58 6.45 10.88
CA ASN A 4 -3.15 6.26 10.56
C ASN A 4 -2.92 5.18 9.49
N LEU A 5 -3.77 4.15 9.46
CA LEU A 5 -3.66 3.05 8.50
C LEU A 5 -4.14 3.48 7.11
N VAL A 6 -5.23 4.26 7.05
CA VAL A 6 -5.74 4.84 5.80
C VAL A 6 -4.72 5.82 5.20
N GLU A 7 -4.10 6.67 6.02
CA GLU A 7 -3.04 7.59 5.58
C GLU A 7 -1.84 6.83 4.95
N LYS A 8 -1.42 5.73 5.57
CA LYS A 8 -0.36 4.87 5.02
C LYS A 8 -0.77 4.25 3.68
N ILE A 9 -2.01 3.77 3.56
CA ILE A 9 -2.53 3.21 2.30
C ILE A 9 -2.49 4.26 1.18
N GLU A 10 -2.97 5.48 1.45
CA GLU A 10 -2.99 6.55 0.45
C GLU A 10 -1.57 7.04 0.09
N TYR A 11 -0.64 7.05 1.05
CA TYR A 11 0.78 7.30 0.78
C TYR A 11 1.36 6.28 -0.20
N TYR A 12 1.18 4.97 0.07
CA TYR A 12 1.72 3.92 -0.80
C TYR A 12 0.99 3.82 -2.15
N ARG A 13 -0.29 4.19 -2.23
CA ARG A 13 -1.01 4.35 -3.50
C ARG A 13 -0.39 5.45 -4.36
N SER A 14 -0.15 6.61 -3.76
CA SER A 14 0.47 7.75 -4.45
C SER A 14 1.89 7.42 -4.91
N MET A 15 2.67 6.75 -4.05
CA MET A 15 3.99 6.24 -4.39
C MET A 15 3.92 5.22 -5.54
N MET A 16 2.99 4.28 -5.53
CA MET A 16 2.81 3.29 -6.60
C MET A 16 2.49 3.97 -7.93
N MET A 17 1.60 4.97 -7.96
CA MET A 17 1.32 5.73 -9.20
C MET A 17 2.58 6.41 -9.74
N ASN A 18 3.38 7.02 -8.87
CA ASN A 18 4.65 7.63 -9.30
C ASN A 18 5.65 6.57 -9.79
N LEU A 19 5.82 5.47 -9.06
CA LEU A 19 6.80 4.44 -9.41
C LEU A 19 6.44 3.72 -10.71
N THR A 20 5.16 3.42 -10.96
CA THR A 20 4.76 2.73 -12.20
C THR A 20 4.82 3.62 -13.43
N THR A 21 4.82 4.95 -13.25
CA THR A 21 5.11 5.89 -14.35
C THR A 21 6.60 6.01 -14.69
N ASN A 22 7.49 5.75 -13.72
CA ASN A 22 8.93 5.98 -13.87
C ASN A 22 9.78 4.70 -13.92
N HIS A 23 9.22 3.56 -13.53
CA HIS A 23 9.91 2.29 -13.43
C HIS A 23 9.07 1.14 -13.99
N SER A 24 9.72 0.05 -14.39
CA SER A 24 9.00 -1.18 -14.74
C SER A 24 8.26 -1.74 -13.54
N PHE A 25 7.15 -2.45 -13.80
CA PHE A 25 6.39 -3.15 -12.77
C PHE A 25 7.21 -4.22 -12.02
N THR A 26 8.28 -4.71 -12.64
CA THR A 26 9.21 -5.69 -12.06
C THR A 26 10.39 -5.06 -11.33
N SER A 27 10.46 -3.72 -11.28
CA SER A 27 11.51 -3.06 -10.51
C SER A 27 11.35 -3.35 -9.02
N ASN A 28 12.47 -3.51 -8.32
CA ASN A 28 12.47 -3.77 -6.88
C ASN A 28 11.69 -2.70 -6.10
N ALA A 29 11.73 -1.44 -6.55
CA ALA A 29 10.98 -0.34 -5.93
C ALA A 29 9.46 -0.55 -6.03
N VAL A 30 8.93 -0.90 -7.22
CA VAL A 30 7.50 -1.19 -7.41
C VAL A 30 7.08 -2.45 -6.65
N ILE A 31 7.93 -3.48 -6.62
CA ILE A 31 7.66 -4.71 -5.86
C ILE A 31 7.56 -4.42 -4.36
N GLN A 32 8.52 -3.68 -3.79
CA GLN A 32 8.50 -3.35 -2.36
C GLN A 32 7.31 -2.46 -1.98
N ALA A 33 7.01 -1.45 -2.81
CA ALA A 33 5.87 -0.58 -2.59
C ALA A 33 4.53 -1.34 -2.66
N SER A 34 4.39 -2.28 -3.61
CA SER A 34 3.18 -3.10 -3.72
C SER A 34 3.00 -4.07 -2.56
N GLN A 35 4.08 -4.71 -2.07
CA GLN A 35 4.05 -5.56 -0.88
C GLN A 35 3.63 -4.77 0.37
N LYS A 36 4.16 -3.56 0.56
CA LYS A 36 3.79 -2.70 1.70
C LYS A 36 2.34 -2.23 1.62
N LEU A 37 1.86 -1.88 0.43
CA LEU A 37 0.46 -1.52 0.23
C LEU A 37 -0.47 -2.68 0.57
N ASP A 38 -0.15 -3.89 0.12
CA ASP A 38 -0.91 -5.11 0.43
C ASP A 38 -0.92 -5.41 1.93
N GLU A 39 0.22 -5.24 2.62
CA GLU A 39 0.32 -5.40 4.07
C GLU A 39 -0.70 -4.50 4.81
N TYR A 40 -0.78 -3.22 4.45
CA TYR A 40 -1.71 -2.28 5.10
C TYR A 40 -3.18 -2.53 4.73
N LEU A 41 -3.46 -2.90 3.48
CA LEU A 41 -4.82 -3.28 3.07
C LEU A 41 -5.30 -4.51 3.85
N ASN A 42 -4.44 -5.51 4.01
CA ASN A 42 -4.73 -6.70 4.80
C ASN A 42 -4.95 -6.37 6.29
N GLN A 43 -4.14 -5.47 6.86
CA GLN A 43 -4.35 -4.99 8.24
C GLN A 43 -5.70 -4.27 8.39
N LEU A 44 -6.10 -3.49 7.40
CA LEU A 44 -7.38 -2.76 7.42
C LEU A 44 -8.55 -3.74 7.31
N GLN A 45 -8.47 -4.72 6.41
CA GLN A 45 -9.46 -5.76 6.26
C GLN A 45 -9.62 -6.60 7.54
N LYS A 46 -8.51 -7.04 8.15
CA LYS A 46 -8.52 -7.75 9.43
C LYS A 46 -9.14 -6.93 10.55
N SER A 47 -8.89 -5.61 10.56
CA SER A 47 -9.50 -4.71 11.55
C SER A 47 -11.01 -4.57 11.36
N LYS A 48 -11.51 -4.67 10.11
CA LYS A 48 -12.95 -4.65 9.80
C LYS A 48 -13.67 -5.98 10.07
N LEU A 49 -12.94 -7.10 10.08
CA LEU A 49 -13.49 -8.46 10.32
C LEU A 49 -13.60 -8.83 11.81
N LYS A 50 -13.19 -7.95 12.74
CA LYS A 50 -13.23 -8.21 14.20
C LYS A 50 -14.57 -7.85 14.87
N TYR A 51 -15.68 -7.90 14.13
CA TYR A 51 -17.03 -7.63 14.64
C TYR A 51 -17.92 -8.85 14.50
#